data_AF-A0A1D6IA78-F1
#
_entry.id   AF-A0A1D6IA78-F1
#
_cell.length_a   1.000
_cell.length_b   1.000
_cell.length_c   1.000
_cell.angle_alpha   90.00
_cell.angle_beta   90.00
_cell.angle_gamma   90.00
#
_symmetry.space_group_name_H-M   'P 1'
#
loop_
_entity.id
_entity.type
_entity.pdbx_description
1 polymer ?
#
loop_
_entity_poly.entity_id
_entity_poly.type
_entity_poly.pdbx_seq_one_letter_code
_entity_poly.pdbx_strand_id
1 'polypeptide(L)'
;MAPAARWSTSPVLFLLLLLAAATATTTTTAKDGHPSPTPWPERFHAVLFTNLTNYTEASTGPPLRVTDLYYDWPRRRNLNLVRHQLSADPLYDVEWNNGTGFYFDSKACRVEQFPVGVLPPWWLSGGGAEYVGRRVAGGIDCHVWGKAGFIFYYEEARTGRPVRWDFVDVTGIQQFVMSFEPGAALEDDAQWQAPAYCFPDDDDAARSSGEEEAGVGLEAASRLLRKLAGAAATY
;
A
#
# COMPACT_ATOMS: atom_id res chain seq x y z
N MET A 1 53.96 -30.40 -17.38
CA MET A 1 52.58 -30.34 -17.90
C MET A 1 51.64 -30.25 -16.70
N ALA A 2 51.14 -29.06 -16.37
CA ALA A 2 50.13 -28.91 -15.32
C ALA A 2 48.73 -29.14 -15.93
N PRO A 3 47.84 -29.89 -15.26
CA PRO A 3 46.55 -30.29 -15.82
C PRO A 3 45.59 -29.10 -15.89
N ALA A 4 44.98 -28.90 -17.06
CA ALA A 4 43.90 -27.95 -17.27
C ALA A 4 42.69 -28.35 -16.41
N ALA A 5 42.32 -27.47 -15.47
CA ALA A 5 41.12 -27.61 -14.66
C ALA A 5 39.89 -27.58 -15.57
N ARG A 6 39.23 -28.74 -15.73
CA ARG A 6 37.96 -28.85 -16.45
C ARG A 6 36.88 -28.29 -15.55
N TRP A 7 36.42 -27.07 -15.83
CA TRP A 7 35.22 -26.54 -15.22
C TRP A 7 34.03 -27.33 -15.78
N SER A 8 33.54 -28.28 -14.99
CA SER A 8 32.30 -28.98 -15.28
C SER A 8 31.15 -28.03 -15.01
N THR A 9 30.79 -27.22 -16.00
CA THR A 9 29.55 -26.44 -15.98
C THR A 9 28.38 -27.42 -15.94
N SER A 10 27.79 -27.60 -14.76
CA SER A 10 26.65 -28.51 -14.58
C SER A 10 25.46 -28.00 -15.39
N PRO A 11 24.90 -28.78 -16.33
CA PRO A 11 23.77 -28.37 -17.16
C PRO A 11 22.51 -28.04 -16.34
N VAL A 12 22.43 -28.55 -15.10
CA VAL A 12 21.33 -28.29 -14.17
C VAL A 12 21.27 -26.82 -13.74
N LEU A 13 22.43 -26.15 -13.59
CA LEU A 13 22.47 -24.74 -13.18
C LEU A 13 21.95 -23.82 -14.30
N PHE A 14 22.27 -24.14 -15.56
CA PHE A 14 21.73 -23.43 -16.72
C PHE A 14 20.21 -23.62 -16.86
N LEU A 15 19.70 -24.81 -16.58
CA LEU A 15 18.25 -25.07 -16.62
C LEU A 15 17.50 -24.29 -15.53
N LEU A 16 18.07 -24.19 -14.32
CA LEU A 16 17.50 -23.38 -13.23
C LEU A 16 17.52 -21.88 -13.54
N LEU A 17 18.58 -21.36 -14.16
CA LEU A 17 18.65 -19.97 -14.61
C LEU A 17 17.66 -19.66 -15.74
N LEU A 18 17.44 -20.60 -16.67
CA LEU A 18 16.42 -20.47 -17.72
C LEU A 18 14.99 -20.53 -17.15
N LEU A 19 14.75 -21.34 -16.12
CA LEU A 19 13.44 -21.42 -15.47
C LEU A 19 13.13 -20.14 -14.65
N ALA A 20 14.15 -19.53 -14.03
CA ALA A 20 13.99 -18.27 -13.30
C ALA A 20 13.78 -17.05 -14.21
N ALA A 21 14.26 -17.08 -15.46
CA ALA A 21 14.08 -15.98 -16.43
C ALA A 21 12.72 -16.01 -17.15
N ALA A 22 11.99 -17.13 -17.07
CA ALA A 22 10.78 -17.36 -17.86
C ALA A 22 9.46 -17.10 -17.11
N THR A 23 9.47 -16.47 -15.94
CA THR A 23 8.27 -15.76 -15.44
C THR A 23 8.09 -14.46 -16.24
N ALA A 24 7.90 -14.59 -17.56
CA ALA A 24 7.35 -13.53 -18.36
C ALA A 24 5.88 -13.43 -17.96
N THR A 25 5.56 -12.45 -17.11
CA THR A 25 4.18 -12.07 -16.80
C THR A 25 3.48 -11.80 -18.13
N THR A 26 2.63 -12.71 -18.59
CA THR A 26 1.83 -12.51 -19.79
C THR A 26 0.95 -11.30 -19.55
N THR A 27 1.23 -10.20 -20.26
CA THR A 27 0.34 -9.04 -20.32
C THR A 27 -0.96 -9.48 -20.97
N THR A 28 -1.97 -9.77 -20.17
CA THR A 28 -3.31 -10.06 -20.64
C THR A 28 -3.89 -8.77 -21.22
N THR A 29 -4.07 -8.71 -22.53
CA THR A 29 -4.84 -7.64 -23.17
C THR A 29 -6.31 -7.79 -22.76
N ALA A 30 -6.87 -6.75 -22.14
CA ALA A 30 -8.28 -6.66 -21.79
C ALA A 30 -9.17 -6.61 -23.05
N LYS A 31 -10.49 -6.73 -22.85
CA LYS A 31 -11.51 -6.75 -23.92
C LYS A 31 -11.40 -5.61 -24.94
N ASP A 32 -10.86 -4.46 -24.51
CA ASP A 32 -10.76 -3.25 -25.32
C ASP A 32 -9.39 -3.07 -26.01
N GLY A 33 -8.53 -4.09 -25.97
CA GLY A 33 -7.17 -4.06 -26.55
C GLY A 33 -6.15 -3.31 -25.69
N HIS A 34 -6.57 -2.72 -24.57
CA HIS A 34 -5.71 -2.12 -23.56
C HIS A 34 -5.09 -3.18 -22.62
N PRO A 35 -3.93 -2.93 -22.01
CA PRO A 35 -3.38 -3.81 -20.99
C PRO A 35 -4.32 -3.89 -19.78
N SER A 36 -4.49 -5.08 -19.22
CA SER A 36 -5.12 -5.26 -17.90
C SER A 36 -4.09 -4.95 -16.80
N PRO A 37 -4.50 -4.31 -15.69
CA PRO A 37 -3.66 -4.21 -14.50
C PRO A 37 -3.28 -5.59 -13.99
N THR A 38 -2.08 -5.72 -13.42
CA THR A 38 -1.59 -6.94 -12.79
C THR A 38 -2.24 -7.09 -11.40
N PRO A 39 -2.88 -8.22 -11.06
CA PRO A 39 -3.35 -8.46 -9.70
C PRO A 39 -2.19 -8.39 -8.70
N TRP A 40 -2.45 -7.86 -7.51
CA TRP A 40 -1.44 -7.92 -6.46
C TRP A 40 -1.13 -9.37 -6.04
N PRO A 41 0.09 -9.65 -5.58
CA PRO A 41 0.38 -10.89 -4.88
C PRO A 41 -0.50 -11.04 -3.63
N GLU A 42 -0.84 -12.28 -3.24
CA GLU A 42 -1.62 -12.52 -2.02
C GLU A 42 -0.93 -12.02 -0.74
N ARG A 43 0.41 -11.97 -0.77
CA ARG A 43 1.25 -11.37 0.29
C ARG A 43 2.37 -10.59 -0.35
N PHE A 44 2.71 -9.43 0.21
CA PHE A 44 3.92 -8.71 -0.16
C PHE A 44 4.35 -7.75 0.95
N HIS A 45 5.62 -7.36 0.88
CA HIS A 45 6.14 -6.17 1.55
C HIS A 45 6.51 -5.13 0.52
N ALA A 46 6.27 -3.86 0.82
CA ALA A 46 6.68 -2.74 -0.01
C ALA A 46 7.19 -1.59 0.86
N VAL A 47 8.30 -0.97 0.45
CA VAL A 47 8.76 0.28 1.05
C VAL A 47 8.23 1.43 0.21
N LEU A 48 7.44 2.31 0.82
CA LEU A 48 6.84 3.46 0.17
C LEU A 48 7.51 4.76 0.63
N PHE A 49 7.94 5.59 -0.32
CA PHE A 49 8.24 6.99 -0.03
C PHE A 49 6.99 7.82 -0.33
N THR A 50 6.44 8.44 0.70
CA THR A 50 5.24 9.28 0.57
C THR A 50 5.62 10.75 0.62
N ASN A 51 5.11 11.51 -0.34
CA ASN A 51 5.18 12.96 -0.41
C ASN A 51 3.77 13.56 -0.35
N LEU A 52 3.49 14.34 0.69
CA LEU A 52 2.25 15.09 0.85
C LEU A 52 2.39 16.45 0.19
N THR A 53 1.73 16.65 -0.96
CA THR A 53 1.75 17.95 -1.64
C THR A 53 0.79 18.96 -1.01
N ASN A 54 -0.31 18.51 -0.38
CA ASN A 54 -1.23 19.36 0.37
C ASN A 54 -1.24 19.02 1.87
N TYR A 55 -0.08 19.25 2.50
CA TYR A 55 0.18 18.84 3.89
C TYR A 55 -0.87 19.32 4.90
N THR A 56 -1.28 20.60 4.83
CA THR A 56 -2.16 21.22 5.84
C THR A 56 -3.55 20.57 5.95
N GLU A 57 -3.99 19.86 4.91
CA GLU A 57 -5.27 19.13 4.90
C GLU A 57 -5.11 17.61 5.08
N ALA A 58 -3.90 17.09 4.82
CA ALA A 58 -3.60 15.67 4.77
C ALA A 58 -3.08 15.10 6.09
N SER A 59 -2.34 15.91 6.86
CA SER A 59 -1.60 15.45 8.03
C SER A 59 -1.19 16.57 8.99
N THR A 60 -1.01 16.26 10.28
CA THR A 60 -0.29 17.07 11.29
C THR A 60 1.15 16.57 11.51
N GLY A 61 1.56 15.44 10.92
CA GLY A 61 2.92 14.91 10.91
C GLY A 61 3.70 15.25 9.62
N PRO A 62 5.04 15.38 9.64
CA PRO A 62 5.82 15.90 8.52
C PRO A 62 5.43 15.40 7.11
N PRO A 63 5.48 16.26 6.06
CA PRO A 63 4.96 15.96 4.72
C PRO A 63 5.65 14.81 4.00
N LEU A 64 6.82 14.38 4.48
CA LEU A 64 7.60 13.28 3.92
C LEU A 64 7.69 12.14 4.94
N ARG A 65 7.39 10.93 4.48
CA ARG A 65 7.47 9.71 5.31
C ARG A 65 7.92 8.51 4.49
N VAL A 66 8.53 7.55 5.19
CA VAL A 66 8.81 6.21 4.67
C VAL A 66 7.84 5.25 5.36
N THR A 67 7.19 4.40 4.59
CA THR A 67 6.23 3.42 5.10
C THR A 67 6.66 2.03 4.70
N ASP A 68 6.78 1.12 5.67
CA ASP A 68 6.82 -0.32 5.40
C ASP A 68 5.38 -0.82 5.33
N LEU A 69 4.93 -1.16 4.12
CA LEU A 69 3.62 -1.75 3.88
C LEU A 69 3.73 -3.27 3.88
N TYR A 70 3.01 -3.92 4.78
CA TYR A 70 2.81 -5.37 4.79
C TYR A 70 1.36 -5.68 4.42
N TYR A 71 1.19 -6.43 3.34
CA TYR A 71 -0.11 -6.86 2.85
C TYR A 71 -0.25 -8.38 3.02
N ASP A 72 -1.34 -8.84 3.63
CA ASP A 72 -1.61 -10.26 3.87
C ASP A 72 -3.09 -10.58 3.61
N TRP A 73 -3.40 -10.90 2.36
CA TRP A 73 -4.76 -11.22 1.94
C TRP A 73 -5.32 -12.52 2.52
N PRO A 74 -4.57 -13.64 2.61
CA PRO A 74 -5.08 -14.86 3.24
C PRO A 74 -5.53 -14.62 4.68
N ARG A 75 -4.84 -13.75 5.42
CA ARG A 75 -5.22 -13.36 6.79
C ARG A 75 -6.04 -12.07 6.87
N ARG A 76 -6.36 -11.47 5.72
CA ARG A 76 -7.29 -10.33 5.59
C ARG A 76 -6.90 -9.11 6.43
N ARG A 77 -5.60 -8.77 6.37
CA ARG A 77 -4.99 -7.68 7.13
C ARG A 77 -3.97 -6.90 6.30
N ASN A 78 -3.84 -5.61 6.60
CA ASN A 78 -2.89 -4.70 5.99
C ASN A 78 -2.22 -3.84 7.08
N LEU A 79 -0.91 -3.64 7.02
CA LEU A 79 -0.17 -2.82 7.99
C LEU A 79 0.68 -1.81 7.23
N ASN A 80 0.47 -0.53 7.52
CA ASN A 80 1.38 0.55 7.16
C ASN A 80 2.18 0.93 8.42
N LEU A 81 3.47 0.60 8.46
CA LEU A 81 4.37 1.07 9.51
C LEU A 81 5.05 2.37 9.05
N VAL A 82 4.50 3.49 9.49
CA VAL A 82 4.83 4.83 9.02
C VAL A 82 5.93 5.46 9.87
N ARG A 83 7.01 5.90 9.23
CA ARG A 83 8.11 6.65 9.86
C ARG A 83 8.24 8.05 9.29
N HIS A 84 8.16 9.04 10.16
CA HIS A 84 8.64 10.38 9.85
C HIS A 84 10.17 10.39 10.05
N GLN A 85 10.92 10.47 8.95
CA GLN A 85 12.39 10.41 8.98
C GLN A 85 12.88 9.12 9.66
N LEU A 86 13.81 9.24 10.62
CA LEU A 86 14.38 8.14 11.40
C LEU A 86 13.70 7.99 12.78
N SER A 87 12.41 8.32 12.91
CA SER A 87 11.69 8.16 14.19
C SER A 87 11.82 6.73 14.72
N ALA A 88 12.23 6.62 15.99
CA ALA A 88 12.27 5.35 16.73
C ALA A 88 10.87 4.85 17.11
N ASP A 89 9.88 5.74 17.11
CA ASP A 89 8.47 5.47 17.40
C ASP A 89 7.67 5.64 16.10
N PRO A 90 7.46 4.56 15.32
CA PRO A 90 6.66 4.60 14.11
C PRO A 90 5.17 4.62 14.45
N LEU A 91 4.39 5.25 13.58
CA LEU A 91 2.93 5.11 13.61
C LEU A 91 2.56 3.80 12.93
N TYR A 92 1.86 2.93 13.65
CA TYR A 92 1.22 1.75 13.11
C TYR A 92 -0.16 2.14 12.58
N ASP A 93 -0.45 1.71 11.36
CA ASP A 93 -1.78 1.74 10.78
C ASP A 93 -2.15 0.31 10.36
N VAL A 94 -2.92 -0.35 11.21
CA VAL A 94 -3.36 -1.74 11.03
C VAL A 94 -4.81 -1.77 10.57
N GLU A 95 -5.05 -2.27 9.37
CA GLU A 95 -6.37 -2.39 8.77
C GLU A 95 -6.82 -3.85 8.72
N TRP A 96 -8.08 -4.07 9.08
CA TRP A 96 -8.75 -5.36 9.04
C TRP A 96 -9.87 -5.38 8.00
N ASN A 97 -10.17 -6.55 7.46
CA ASN A 97 -11.20 -6.69 6.42
C ASN A 97 -12.65 -6.53 6.92
N ASN A 98 -12.87 -6.41 8.23
CA ASN A 98 -14.16 -5.95 8.76
C ASN A 98 -14.32 -4.42 8.66
N GLY A 99 -13.31 -3.72 8.13
CA GLY A 99 -13.27 -2.28 7.99
C GLY A 99 -12.64 -1.54 9.17
N THR A 100 -12.28 -2.23 10.25
CA THR A 100 -11.65 -1.59 11.41
C THR A 100 -10.18 -1.28 11.10
N GLY A 101 -9.79 -0.02 11.26
CA GLY A 101 -8.41 0.45 11.22
C GLY A 101 -7.96 0.92 12.59
N PHE A 102 -6.74 0.58 12.99
CA PHE A 102 -6.10 1.07 14.21
C PHE A 102 -4.87 1.89 13.86
N TYR A 103 -4.89 3.15 14.27
CA TYR A 103 -3.75 4.05 14.21
C TYR A 103 -3.16 4.17 15.60
N PHE A 104 -1.91 3.76 15.82
CA PHE A 104 -1.29 3.88 17.14
C PHE A 104 0.22 4.04 17.08
N ASP A 105 0.76 4.75 18.05
CA ASP A 105 2.19 4.85 18.37
C ASP A 105 2.36 4.63 19.88
N SER A 106 3.56 4.83 20.44
CA SER A 106 3.77 4.63 21.89
C SER A 106 2.93 5.51 22.83
N LYS A 107 2.23 6.54 22.31
CA LYS A 107 1.57 7.59 23.10
C LYS A 107 0.05 7.58 22.94
N ALA A 108 -0.45 7.28 21.75
CA ALA A 108 -1.86 7.44 21.43
C ALA A 108 -2.39 6.31 20.55
N CYS A 109 -3.71 6.11 20.62
CA CYS A 109 -4.44 5.25 19.70
C CYS A 109 -5.69 5.95 19.18
N ARG A 110 -6.03 5.66 17.94
CA ARG A 110 -7.27 6.03 17.28
C ARG A 110 -7.80 4.83 16.50
N VAL A 111 -9.10 4.60 16.60
CA VAL A 111 -9.81 3.56 15.84
C VAL A 111 -10.66 4.22 14.79
N GLU A 112 -10.56 3.76 13.54
CA GLU A 112 -11.38 4.21 12.43
C GLU A 112 -12.14 3.06 11.76
N GLN A 113 -13.18 3.41 11.02
CA GLN A 113 -14.00 2.47 10.26
C GLN A 113 -14.00 2.84 8.77
N PHE A 114 -13.43 1.96 7.96
CA PHE A 114 -13.33 2.00 6.51
C PHE A 114 -14.21 0.92 5.89
N PRO A 115 -15.38 1.24 5.34
CA PRO A 115 -16.35 0.24 4.86
C PRO A 115 -15.81 -0.74 3.80
N VAL A 116 -14.73 -0.38 3.11
CA VAL A 116 -14.11 -1.24 2.09
C VAL A 116 -13.27 -2.37 2.68
N GLY A 117 -12.76 -2.22 3.90
CA GLY A 117 -11.76 -3.12 4.48
C GLY A 117 -10.50 -3.23 3.63
N VAL A 118 -9.80 -4.36 3.78
CA VAL A 118 -8.57 -4.64 3.04
C VAL A 118 -8.88 -4.86 1.57
N LEU A 119 -8.16 -4.15 0.69
CA LEU A 119 -8.35 -4.28 -0.76
C LEU A 119 -8.01 -5.71 -1.22
N PRO A 120 -8.88 -6.38 -2.00
CA PRO A 120 -8.56 -7.69 -2.58
C PRO A 120 -7.42 -7.59 -3.61
N PRO A 121 -6.69 -8.68 -3.90
CA PRO A 121 -5.61 -8.68 -4.89
C PRO A 121 -6.03 -8.19 -6.27
N TRP A 122 -7.29 -8.44 -6.64
CA TRP A 122 -7.89 -8.01 -7.90
C TRP A 122 -8.63 -6.68 -7.77
N TRP A 123 -8.36 -5.84 -6.76
CA TRP A 123 -9.09 -4.58 -6.60
C TRP A 123 -8.98 -3.73 -7.88
N LEU A 124 -7.81 -3.63 -8.50
CA LEU A 124 -7.62 -2.84 -9.72
C LEU A 124 -8.06 -3.59 -10.99
N SER A 125 -7.73 -4.89 -11.08
CA SER A 125 -8.02 -5.72 -12.27
C SER A 125 -9.43 -6.29 -12.33
N GLY A 126 -10.17 -6.30 -11.22
CA GLY A 126 -11.53 -6.83 -11.09
C GLY A 126 -12.63 -5.93 -11.65
N GLY A 127 -12.28 -4.77 -12.22
CA GLY A 127 -13.20 -3.84 -12.86
C GLY A 127 -13.21 -2.45 -12.20
N GLY A 128 -13.79 -1.48 -12.93
CA GLY A 128 -13.90 -0.08 -12.49
C GLY A 128 -12.60 0.73 -12.57
N ALA A 129 -11.49 0.12 -12.99
CA ALA A 129 -10.27 0.82 -13.35
C ALA A 129 -10.34 1.30 -14.81
N GLU A 130 -9.97 2.55 -15.05
CA GLU A 130 -9.92 3.16 -16.37
C GLU A 130 -8.46 3.28 -16.82
N TYR A 131 -8.12 2.77 -17.99
CA TYR A 131 -6.77 2.92 -18.53
C TYR A 131 -6.52 4.34 -19.04
N VAL A 132 -5.53 5.02 -18.46
CA VAL A 132 -5.19 6.43 -18.74
C VAL A 132 -4.11 6.54 -19.83
N GLY A 133 -3.25 5.53 -19.97
CA GLY A 133 -2.17 5.49 -20.95
C GLY A 133 -0.80 5.20 -20.35
N ARG A 134 0.26 5.57 -21.07
CA ARG A 134 1.65 5.43 -20.61
C ARG A 134 2.20 6.73 -20.03
N ARG A 135 2.96 6.66 -18.94
CA ARG A 135 3.67 7.80 -18.34
C ARG A 135 4.99 7.33 -17.75
N VAL A 136 5.95 8.24 -17.62
CA VAL A 136 7.21 7.97 -16.90
C VAL A 136 7.07 8.43 -15.44
N ALA A 137 7.32 7.55 -14.48
CA ALA A 137 7.35 7.85 -13.05
C ALA A 137 8.68 7.37 -12.46
N GLY A 138 9.46 8.28 -11.85
CA GLY A 138 10.78 7.94 -11.29
C GLY A 138 11.77 7.39 -12.32
N GLY A 139 11.64 7.78 -13.60
CA GLY A 139 12.44 7.23 -14.70
C GLY A 139 11.97 5.86 -15.22
N ILE A 140 10.86 5.31 -14.70
CA ILE A 140 10.29 4.03 -15.10
C ILE A 140 9.08 4.28 -16.02
N ASP A 141 9.01 3.58 -17.14
CA ASP A 141 7.87 3.63 -18.07
C ASP A 141 6.72 2.76 -17.55
N CYS A 142 5.58 3.40 -17.31
CA CYS A 142 4.45 2.82 -16.61
C CYS A 142 3.17 2.87 -17.43
N HIS A 143 2.35 1.84 -17.31
CA HIS A 143 0.93 1.93 -17.54
C HIS A 143 0.26 2.63 -16.37
N VAL A 144 -0.77 3.43 -16.65
CA VAL A 144 -1.50 4.21 -15.64
C VAL A 144 -2.97 3.87 -15.71
N TRP A 145 -3.57 3.62 -14.55
CA TRP A 145 -5.02 3.46 -14.41
C TRP A 145 -5.57 4.44 -13.39
N GLY A 146 -6.72 5.02 -13.70
CA GLY A 146 -7.56 5.75 -12.75
C GLY A 146 -8.54 4.81 -12.07
N LYS A 147 -8.84 5.01 -10.79
CA LYS A 147 -9.91 4.27 -10.10
C LYS A 147 -10.65 5.14 -9.10
N ALA A 148 -11.97 4.97 -9.04
CA ALA A 148 -12.88 5.63 -8.11
C ALA A 148 -12.84 7.18 -8.14
N GLY A 149 -12.24 7.78 -9.18
CA GLY A 149 -12.17 9.22 -9.37
C GLY A 149 -11.04 9.94 -8.61
N PHE A 150 -10.31 9.26 -7.71
CA PHE A 150 -9.26 9.89 -6.91
C PHE A 150 -7.95 9.08 -6.82
N ILE A 151 -7.89 7.86 -7.36
CA ILE A 151 -6.67 7.03 -7.36
C ILE A 151 -6.09 7.01 -8.76
N PHE A 152 -4.79 7.29 -8.89
CA PHE A 152 -3.99 6.89 -10.06
C PHE A 152 -2.94 5.87 -9.66
N TYR A 153 -2.94 4.73 -10.34
CA TYR A 153 -2.01 3.64 -10.11
C TYR A 153 -1.06 3.50 -11.30
N TYR A 154 0.24 3.55 -11.02
CA TYR A 154 1.31 3.39 -11.99
C TYR A 154 1.94 2.02 -11.81
N GLU A 155 1.96 1.24 -12.89
CA GLU A 155 2.56 -0.10 -12.95
C GLU A 155 3.65 -0.10 -14.00
N GLU A 156 4.84 -0.63 -13.69
CA GLU A 156 5.91 -0.76 -14.67
C GLU A 156 5.43 -1.59 -15.86
N ALA A 157 5.45 -0.99 -17.05
CA ALA A 157 4.88 -1.60 -18.25
C ALA A 157 5.59 -2.88 -18.69
N ARG A 158 6.85 -3.08 -18.27
CA ARG A 158 7.65 -4.25 -18.59
C ARG A 158 7.36 -5.45 -17.68
N THR A 159 7.03 -5.23 -16.41
CA THR A 159 7.00 -6.30 -15.39
C THR A 159 5.66 -6.49 -14.72
N GLY A 160 4.82 -5.45 -14.71
CA GLY A 160 3.60 -5.44 -13.92
C GLY A 160 3.81 -5.00 -12.45
N ARG A 161 5.02 -4.60 -12.05
CA ARG A 161 5.31 -4.17 -10.67
C ARG A 161 4.67 -2.81 -10.37
N PRO A 162 4.04 -2.61 -9.20
CA PRO A 162 3.64 -1.27 -8.75
C PRO A 162 4.84 -0.32 -8.69
N VAL A 163 4.67 0.92 -9.15
CA VAL A 163 5.72 1.96 -9.15
C VAL A 163 5.30 3.18 -8.34
N ARG A 164 4.05 3.61 -8.47
CA ARG A 164 3.57 4.83 -7.81
C ARG A 164 2.05 4.82 -7.65
N TRP A 165 1.56 5.33 -6.53
CA TRP A 165 0.14 5.58 -6.27
C TRP A 165 -0.06 7.06 -6.00
N ASP A 166 -1.00 7.69 -6.69
CA ASP A 166 -1.45 9.05 -6.38
C ASP A 166 -2.87 9.02 -5.84
N PHE A 167 -3.08 9.69 -4.71
CA PHE A 167 -4.39 10.01 -4.17
C PHE A 167 -4.61 11.50 -4.40
N VAL A 168 -5.37 11.82 -5.45
CA VAL A 168 -5.62 13.19 -5.92
C VAL A 168 -6.84 13.84 -5.26
N ASP A 169 -7.22 13.34 -4.07
CA ASP A 169 -8.22 14.00 -3.24
C ASP A 169 -7.60 15.24 -2.54
N VAL A 170 -8.29 15.76 -1.53
CA VAL A 170 -7.84 16.93 -0.75
C VAL A 170 -6.42 16.78 -0.18
N THR A 171 -5.93 15.55 -0.02
CA THR A 171 -4.64 15.29 0.63
C THR A 171 -3.46 15.37 -0.33
N GLY A 172 -3.68 15.16 -1.64
CA GLY A 172 -2.64 15.25 -2.68
C GLY A 172 -1.44 14.33 -2.42
N ILE A 173 -1.68 13.08 -2.04
CA ILE A 173 -0.63 12.16 -1.65
C ILE A 173 -0.02 11.50 -2.88
N GLN A 174 1.31 11.49 -2.94
CA GLN A 174 2.07 10.71 -3.91
C GLN A 174 2.91 9.68 -3.17
N GLN A 175 2.72 8.39 -3.45
CA GLN A 175 3.52 7.30 -2.88
C GLN A 175 4.34 6.64 -3.97
N PHE A 176 5.65 6.65 -3.82
CA PHE A 176 6.57 5.92 -4.69
C PHE A 176 6.94 4.58 -4.06
N VAL A 177 6.83 3.50 -4.82
CA VAL A 177 7.21 2.16 -4.40
C VAL A 177 8.71 1.99 -4.62
N MET A 178 9.48 2.08 -3.53
CA MET A 178 10.94 2.03 -3.55
C MET A 178 11.45 0.58 -3.62
N SER A 179 10.75 -0.34 -2.97
CA SER A 179 10.95 -1.78 -3.10
C SER A 179 9.60 -2.50 -3.08
N PHE A 180 9.55 -3.69 -3.68
CA PHE A 180 8.35 -4.52 -3.72
C PHE A 180 8.76 -5.99 -3.72
N GLU A 181 8.34 -6.71 -2.69
CA GLU A 181 8.76 -8.08 -2.39
C GLU A 181 7.54 -9.01 -2.33
N PRO A 182 7.14 -9.61 -3.47
CA PRO A 182 6.07 -10.59 -3.50
C PRO A 182 6.37 -11.80 -2.59
N GLY A 183 5.38 -12.20 -1.80
CA GLY A 183 5.46 -13.35 -0.88
C GLY A 183 6.07 -13.03 0.48
N ALA A 184 6.66 -11.84 0.66
CA ALA A 184 7.16 -11.41 1.96
C ALA A 184 6.00 -11.28 2.96
N ALA A 185 6.28 -11.61 4.22
CA ALA A 185 5.33 -11.56 5.32
C ALA A 185 6.03 -10.94 6.53
N LEU A 186 5.27 -10.26 7.38
CA LEU A 186 5.77 -9.76 8.66
C LEU A 186 6.12 -10.95 9.56
N GLU A 187 7.36 -11.00 10.03
CA GLU A 187 7.88 -12.13 10.81
C GLU A 187 7.24 -12.23 12.20
N ASP A 188 7.11 -11.09 12.88
CA ASP A 188 6.49 -11.01 14.21
C ASP A 188 4.98 -10.76 14.09
N ASP A 189 4.19 -11.78 14.38
CA ASP A 189 2.73 -11.67 14.30
C ASP A 189 2.15 -10.71 15.36
N ALA A 190 2.88 -10.44 16.45
CA ALA A 190 2.45 -9.53 17.50
C ALA A 190 2.35 -8.08 17.01
N GLN A 191 3.11 -7.69 15.98
CA GLN A 191 3.07 -6.35 15.40
C GLN A 191 1.76 -6.03 14.67
N TRP A 192 0.93 -7.03 14.37
CA TRP A 192 -0.42 -6.82 13.84
C TRP A 192 -1.43 -6.44 14.92
N GLN A 193 -1.11 -6.66 16.19
CA GLN A 193 -2.07 -6.46 17.26
C GLN A 193 -2.04 -5.01 17.73
N ALA A 194 -3.21 -4.37 17.68
CA ALA A 194 -3.39 -3.10 18.35
C ALA A 194 -3.20 -3.29 19.87
N PRO A 195 -2.51 -2.36 20.54
CA PRO A 195 -2.23 -2.47 21.96
C PRO A 195 -3.49 -2.27 22.81
N ALA A 196 -3.46 -2.74 24.06
CA ALA A 196 -4.62 -2.74 24.95
C ALA A 196 -5.28 -1.36 25.14
N TYR A 197 -4.50 -0.27 25.14
CA TYR A 197 -5.03 1.09 25.28
C TYR A 197 -5.85 1.57 24.07
N CYS A 198 -5.86 0.83 22.95
CA CYS A 198 -6.81 1.06 21.85
C CYS A 198 -8.24 0.61 22.17
N PHE A 199 -8.42 -0.14 23.27
CA PHE A 199 -9.68 -0.73 23.67
C PHE A 199 -10.04 -0.23 25.08
N PRO A 200 -10.37 1.06 25.25
CA PRO A 200 -10.80 1.57 26.55
C PRO A 200 -12.08 0.87 26.98
N ASP A 201 -12.20 0.57 28.28
CA ASP A 201 -13.44 0.06 28.85
C ASP A 201 -14.57 1.10 28.67
N ASP A 202 -15.83 0.66 28.67
CA ASP A 202 -17.00 1.54 28.48
C ASP A 202 -17.01 2.74 29.47
N ASP A 203 -16.44 2.54 30.67
CA ASP A 203 -16.30 3.57 31.70
C ASP A 203 -15.28 4.67 31.33
N ASP A 204 -14.31 4.37 30.47
CA ASP A 204 -13.25 5.29 30.04
C ASP A 204 -13.58 6.00 28.72
N ALA A 205 -14.32 5.35 27.81
CA ALA A 205 -14.77 5.95 26.55
C ALA A 205 -15.66 7.20 26.76
N ALA A 206 -16.47 7.20 27.83
CA ALA A 206 -17.30 8.35 28.22
C ALA A 206 -16.47 9.58 28.64
N ARG A 207 -15.19 9.41 29.01
CA ARG A 207 -14.29 10.52 29.38
C ARG A 207 -13.51 11.08 28.19
N SER A 208 -13.31 10.31 27.12
CA SER A 208 -12.53 10.74 25.94
C SER A 208 -13.38 11.36 24.83
N SER A 209 -14.68 11.10 24.77
CA SER A 209 -15.58 11.73 23.80
C SER A 209 -15.98 13.16 24.19
N GLY A 210 -14.98 14.01 24.42
CA GLY A 210 -15.16 15.45 24.49
C GLY A 210 -15.19 16.02 23.08
N GLU A 211 -16.40 16.36 22.62
CA GLU A 211 -16.72 17.40 21.61
C GLU A 211 -15.83 17.48 20.35
N GLU A 212 -16.25 16.81 19.28
CA GLU A 212 -16.02 17.32 17.92
C GLU A 212 -17.36 17.34 17.16
N GLU A 213 -18.01 18.51 17.15
CA GLU A 213 -19.30 18.73 16.52
C GLU A 213 -19.29 18.49 15.00
N ALA A 214 -20.41 17.97 14.52
CA ALA A 214 -20.67 17.61 13.13
C ALA A 214 -20.76 18.83 12.20
N GLY A 215 -19.67 19.10 11.48
CA GLY A 215 -19.67 20.01 10.33
C GLY A 215 -20.49 19.47 9.15
N VAL A 216 -21.37 20.32 8.64
CA VAL A 216 -22.46 20.05 7.67
C VAL A 216 -21.95 19.72 6.25
N GLY A 217 -22.50 18.66 5.65
CA GLY A 217 -22.69 18.46 4.20
C GLY A 217 -21.45 18.17 3.33
N LEU A 218 -20.45 19.05 3.35
CA LEU A 218 -19.26 18.98 2.47
C LEU A 218 -18.07 18.28 3.14
N GLU A 219 -17.97 18.40 4.47
CA GLU A 219 -16.98 17.69 5.30
C GLU A 219 -17.24 16.18 5.36
N ALA A 220 -18.50 15.74 5.30
CA ALA A 220 -18.82 14.31 5.34
C ALA A 220 -18.43 13.58 4.04
N ALA A 221 -18.61 14.23 2.88
CA ALA A 221 -18.21 13.68 1.59
C ALA A 221 -16.68 13.66 1.41
N SER A 222 -16.00 14.72 1.87
CA SER A 222 -14.53 14.75 1.94
C SER A 222 -13.98 13.74 2.95
N ARG A 223 -14.64 13.51 4.09
CA ARG A 223 -14.32 12.39 5.00
C ARG A 223 -14.54 11.02 4.36
N LEU A 224 -15.60 10.82 3.58
CA LEU A 224 -15.86 9.55 2.87
C LEU A 224 -14.81 9.25 1.79
N LEU A 225 -14.25 10.29 1.16
CA LEU A 225 -13.18 10.18 0.17
C LEU A 225 -11.80 10.03 0.84
N ARG A 226 -11.53 10.79 1.92
CA ARG A 226 -10.37 10.60 2.84
C ARG A 226 -10.29 9.15 3.35
N LYS A 227 -11.45 8.49 3.55
CA LYS A 227 -11.58 7.10 4.04
C LYS A 227 -11.10 6.02 3.07
N LEU A 228 -10.92 6.29 1.78
CA LEU A 228 -10.37 5.31 0.85
C LEU A 228 -8.85 5.44 0.66
N ALA A 229 -8.29 6.60 1.06
CA ALA A 229 -6.86 6.90 1.09
C ALA A 229 -6.26 6.68 2.50
N GLY A 230 -6.93 5.92 3.38
CA GLY A 230 -6.63 5.80 4.82
C GLY A 230 -5.19 5.43 5.20
N ALA A 231 -4.42 4.80 4.31
CA ALA A 231 -2.99 4.54 4.54
C ALA A 231 -2.08 5.78 4.37
N ALA A 232 -2.58 6.76 3.62
CA ALA A 232 -1.75 7.76 2.99
C ALA A 232 -2.07 9.17 3.53
N ALA A 233 -3.22 9.36 4.21
CA ALA A 233 -3.63 10.58 4.91
C ALA A 233 -3.49 10.42 6.44
N THR A 234 -2.37 9.89 6.91
CA THR A 234 -2.12 9.84 8.36
C THR A 234 -1.81 11.24 8.86
N TYR A 235 -2.62 11.66 9.83
CA TYR A 235 -2.61 12.90 10.62
C TYR A 235 -1.26 13.18 11.28
#